data_AF-A0A529SJY4-F1
#
_entry.id   AF-A0A529SJY4-F1
#
_cell.length_a   1.000
_cell.length_b   1.000
_cell.length_c   1.000
_cell.angle_alpha   90.00
_cell.angle_beta   90.00
_cell.angle_gamma   90.00
#
_symmetry.space_group_name_H-M   'P 1'
#
loop_
_entity.id
_entity.type
_entity.pdbx_description
1 polymer ?
#
loop_
_entity_poly.entity_id
_entity_poly.type
_entity_poly.pdbx_seq_one_letter_code
_entity_poly.pdbx_strand_id
1 'polypeptide(L)'
;VMGKGLTAMIAISAWISERSPVDAVGLISIQSVLLATIALVIATMATTWLRLAAIPFALAALLAIPHVRAPDVLISEDAHLVAMPIGGGELAVNRERSNEFTIDNWKRALKAEDIVPPETFAKNALDIADPVDLPPGSPFYCTGDLCIGRHPSGAT
;
A
#
# COMPACT_ATOMS: atom_id res chain seq x y z
N VAL A 1 -35.27 -7.98 -27.21
CA VAL A 1 -34.22 -8.17 -26.18
C VAL A 1 -32.87 -7.77 -26.74
N MET A 2 -32.64 -6.46 -26.91
CA MET A 2 -31.35 -5.91 -27.31
C MET A 2 -30.90 -4.95 -26.21
N GLY A 3 -29.64 -5.03 -25.79
CA GLY A 3 -29.04 -4.10 -24.80
C GLY A 3 -29.05 -4.52 -23.33
N LYS A 4 -29.90 -5.46 -22.87
CA LYS A 4 -29.97 -5.82 -21.43
C LYS A 4 -28.66 -6.34 -20.83
N GLY A 5 -27.85 -7.06 -21.62
CA GLY A 5 -26.54 -7.54 -21.17
C GLY A 5 -25.56 -6.38 -20.90
N LEU A 6 -25.57 -5.37 -21.77
CA LEU A 6 -24.70 -4.20 -21.63
C LEU A 6 -25.15 -3.34 -20.45
N THR A 7 -26.47 -3.15 -20.26
CA THR A 7 -27.02 -2.48 -19.07
C THR A 7 -26.66 -3.22 -17.78
N ALA A 8 -26.73 -4.55 -17.75
CA ALA A 8 -26.34 -5.34 -16.58
C ALA A 8 -24.84 -5.21 -16.29
N MET A 9 -23.98 -5.24 -17.32
CA MET A 9 -22.55 -5.04 -17.16
C MET A 9 -22.22 -3.66 -16.61
N ILE A 10 -22.85 -2.60 -17.13
CA ILE A 10 -22.67 -1.23 -16.62
C ILE A 10 -23.10 -1.14 -15.15
N ALA A 11 -24.24 -1.73 -14.80
CA ALA A 11 -24.73 -1.72 -13.41
C ALA A 11 -23.77 -2.45 -12.46
N ILE A 12 -23.25 -3.61 -12.86
CA ILE A 12 -22.27 -4.37 -12.06
C ILE A 12 -20.97 -3.57 -11.94
N SER A 13 -20.44 -3.03 -13.04
CA SER A 13 -19.22 -2.23 -13.03
C SER A 13 -19.36 -0.98 -12.15
N ALA A 14 -20.49 -0.29 -12.21
CA ALA A 14 -20.77 0.86 -11.34
C ALA A 14 -20.84 0.45 -9.87
N TRP A 15 -21.57 -0.63 -9.56
CA TRP A 15 -21.70 -1.14 -8.20
C TRP A 15 -20.36 -1.60 -7.60
N ILE A 16 -19.52 -2.25 -8.42
CA ILE A 16 -18.15 -2.62 -8.04
C ILE A 16 -17.31 -1.37 -7.88
N SER A 17 -17.35 -0.41 -8.79
CA SER A 17 -16.50 0.80 -8.74
C SER A 17 -16.77 1.65 -7.50
N GLU A 18 -18.02 1.72 -7.02
CA GLU A 18 -18.38 2.39 -5.77
C GLU A 18 -17.82 1.69 -4.51
N ARG A 19 -17.60 0.37 -4.58
CA ARG A 19 -17.22 -0.48 -3.44
C ARG A 19 -15.82 -1.04 -3.55
N SER A 20 -15.16 -0.84 -4.68
CA SER A 20 -13.82 -1.28 -4.94
C SER A 20 -12.89 -0.31 -4.23
N PRO A 21 -12.09 -0.79 -3.27
CA PRO A 21 -11.00 -0.01 -2.75
C PRO A 21 -9.94 0.01 -3.86
N VAL A 22 -10.07 0.97 -4.78
CA VAL A 22 -9.03 1.31 -5.76
C VAL A 22 -7.79 1.88 -5.04
N ASP A 23 -7.89 2.05 -3.71
CA ASP A 23 -6.93 2.70 -2.82
C ASP A 23 -6.02 1.71 -2.07
N ALA A 24 -5.69 0.58 -2.68
CA ALA A 24 -4.70 -0.37 -2.13
C ALA A 24 -3.94 -1.03 -3.28
N VAL A 25 -3.42 -0.22 -4.20
CA VAL A 25 -2.57 -0.71 -5.28
C VAL A 25 -1.30 -1.30 -4.66
N GLY A 26 -1.02 -2.57 -4.95
CA GLY A 26 0.24 -3.23 -4.56
C GLY A 26 0.22 -4.01 -3.25
N LEU A 27 -0.80 -3.90 -2.40
CA LEU A 27 -0.88 -4.60 -1.10
C LEU A 27 -1.95 -5.70 -1.11
N ILE A 28 -1.78 -6.71 -1.96
CA ILE A 28 -2.65 -7.91 -1.96
C ILE A 28 -1.88 -9.09 -1.35
N SER A 29 -2.51 -9.80 -0.41
CA SER A 29 -1.94 -10.98 0.21
C SER A 29 -1.76 -12.10 -0.82
N ILE A 30 -0.58 -12.70 -0.88
CA ILE A 30 -0.28 -13.87 -1.72
C ILE A 30 -1.29 -14.99 -1.46
N GLN A 31 -1.70 -15.19 -0.20
CA GLN A 31 -2.69 -16.21 0.16
C GLN A 31 -4.06 -15.91 -0.46
N SER A 32 -4.47 -14.64 -0.49
CA SER A 32 -5.72 -14.22 -1.14
C SER A 32 -5.68 -14.49 -2.65
N VAL A 33 -4.57 -14.17 -3.32
CA VAL A 33 -4.39 -14.43 -4.77
C VAL A 33 -4.48 -15.93 -5.08
N LEU A 34 -3.79 -16.76 -4.30
CA LEU A 34 -3.79 -18.21 -4.50
C LEU A 34 -5.20 -18.80 -4.32
N LEU A 35 -5.90 -18.43 -3.24
CA LEU A 35 -7.26 -18.89 -2.97
C LEU A 35 -8.25 -18.42 -4.05
N ALA A 36 -8.13 -17.17 -4.50
CA ALA A 36 -8.97 -16.62 -5.58
C ALA A 36 -8.72 -17.36 -6.90
N THR A 37 -7.47 -17.69 -7.20
CA THR A 37 -7.10 -18.43 -8.41
C THR A 37 -7.67 -19.84 -8.39
N ILE A 38 -7.57 -20.56 -7.25
CA ILE A 38 -8.18 -21.88 -7.09
C ILE A 38 -9.71 -21.80 -7.27
N ALA A 39 -10.35 -20.81 -6.64
CA ALA A 39 -11.79 -20.60 -6.79
C ALA A 39 -12.18 -20.37 -8.26
N LEU A 40 -11.40 -19.55 -8.99
CA LEU A 40 -11.64 -19.25 -10.40
C LEU A 40 -11.47 -20.49 -11.28
N VAL A 41 -10.43 -21.30 -11.05
CA VAL A 41 -10.21 -22.56 -11.78
C VAL A 41 -11.38 -23.52 -11.58
N ILE A 42 -11.81 -23.73 -10.33
CA ILE A 42 -12.98 -24.59 -10.03
C ILE A 42 -14.23 -24.01 -10.69
N ALA A 43 -14.44 -22.69 -10.59
CA ALA A 43 -15.61 -22.02 -11.14
C ALA A 43 -15.72 -22.11 -12.68
N THR A 44 -14.58 -22.21 -13.38
CA THR A 44 -14.52 -22.21 -14.84
C THR A 44 -14.45 -23.61 -15.44
N MET A 45 -13.77 -24.56 -14.78
CA MET A 45 -13.61 -25.93 -15.29
C MET A 45 -14.73 -26.89 -14.85
N ALA A 46 -15.35 -26.68 -13.68
CA ALA A 46 -16.43 -27.54 -13.23
C ALA A 46 -17.75 -27.17 -13.91
N THR A 47 -18.29 -28.07 -14.74
CA THR A 47 -19.57 -27.90 -15.45
C THR A 47 -20.78 -28.39 -14.65
N THR A 48 -20.57 -28.96 -13.46
CA THR A 48 -21.60 -29.57 -12.62
C THR A 48 -21.75 -28.84 -11.28
N TRP A 49 -22.52 -29.41 -10.35
CA TRP A 49 -22.65 -28.94 -8.96
C TRP A 49 -21.32 -28.86 -8.22
N LEU A 50 -20.25 -29.49 -8.72
CA LEU A 50 -18.89 -29.33 -8.19
C LEU A 50 -18.40 -27.87 -8.25
N ARG A 51 -19.01 -27.02 -9.09
CA ARG A 51 -18.78 -25.57 -9.11
C ARG A 51 -19.07 -24.89 -7.77
N LEU A 52 -19.97 -25.44 -6.95
CA LEU A 52 -20.24 -24.95 -5.59
C LEU A 52 -19.00 -25.09 -4.67
N ALA A 53 -18.08 -26.00 -4.98
CA ALA A 53 -16.82 -26.13 -4.25
C ALA A 53 -15.93 -24.88 -4.39
N ALA A 54 -16.16 -24.01 -5.39
CA ALA A 54 -15.45 -22.73 -5.50
C ALA A 54 -15.83 -21.72 -4.40
N ILE A 55 -17.03 -21.81 -3.84
CA ILE A 55 -17.56 -20.85 -2.85
C ILE A 55 -16.67 -20.73 -1.61
N PRO A 56 -16.29 -21.83 -0.92
CA PRO A 56 -15.43 -21.72 0.27
C PRO A 56 -14.08 -21.10 -0.05
N PHE A 57 -13.48 -21.39 -1.22
CA PHE A 57 -12.21 -20.78 -1.63
C PHE A 57 -12.36 -19.30 -1.94
N ALA A 58 -13.43 -18.90 -2.62
CA ALA A 58 -13.72 -17.49 -2.89
C ALA A 58 -13.94 -16.71 -1.58
N LEU A 59 -14.68 -17.29 -0.64
CA LEU A 59 -14.90 -16.69 0.68
C LEU A 59 -13.58 -16.56 1.46
N ALA A 60 -12.77 -17.62 1.49
CA ALA A 60 -11.47 -17.61 2.15
C ALA A 60 -10.52 -16.58 1.52
N ALA A 61 -10.54 -16.43 0.18
CA ALA A 61 -9.77 -15.41 -0.52
C ALA A 61 -10.15 -14.00 -0.08
N LEU A 62 -11.46 -13.71 0.02
CA LEU A 62 -11.97 -12.42 0.47
C LEU A 62 -11.57 -12.12 1.93
N LEU A 63 -11.67 -13.12 2.80
CA LEU A 63 -11.28 -13.00 4.22
C LEU A 63 -9.77 -12.81 4.41
N ALA A 64 -8.95 -13.26 3.44
CA ALA A 64 -7.50 -13.12 3.47
C ALA A 64 -7.00 -11.73 2.97
N ILE A 65 -7.83 -10.93 2.30
CA ILE A 65 -7.47 -9.59 1.79
C ILE A 65 -6.93 -8.66 2.90
N PRO A 66 -7.59 -8.48 4.06
CA PRO A 66 -7.16 -7.51 5.07
C PRO A 66 -5.89 -7.93 5.84
N HIS A 67 -5.37 -9.14 5.65
CA HIS A 67 -4.24 -9.67 6.43
C HIS A 67 -2.85 -9.27 5.87
N VAL A 68 -2.79 -8.23 5.04
CA VAL A 68 -1.52 -7.73 4.49
C VAL A 68 -0.86 -6.80 5.50
N ARG A 69 0.38 -7.12 5.88
CA ARG A 69 1.24 -6.15 6.55
C ARG A 69 1.62 -5.08 5.53
N ALA A 70 1.29 -3.83 5.83
CA ALA A 70 1.84 -2.70 5.10
C ALA A 70 3.37 -2.70 5.26
N PRO A 71 4.12 -2.33 4.22
CA PRO A 71 5.57 -2.22 4.30
C PRO A 71 5.96 -1.08 5.26
N ASP A 72 7.02 -1.29 6.04
CA ASP A 72 7.56 -0.28 6.95
C ASP A 72 8.36 0.82 6.21
N VAL A 73 8.88 0.53 5.00
CA VAL A 73 9.63 1.50 4.18
C VAL A 73 9.35 1.24 2.69
N LEU A 74 9.21 2.32 1.92
CA LEU A 74 9.09 2.32 0.46
C LEU A 74 10.33 2.99 -0.14
N ILE A 75 10.88 2.39 -1.19
CA ILE A 75 12.05 2.89 -1.91
C ILE A 75 11.67 2.99 -3.39
N SER A 76 11.99 4.11 -4.04
CA SER A 76 11.78 4.29 -5.47
C SER A 76 12.67 3.37 -6.29
N GLU A 77 12.26 3.11 -7.54
CA GLU A 77 13.02 2.29 -8.48
C GLU A 77 14.44 2.83 -8.74
N ASP A 78 14.58 4.16 -8.77
CA ASP A 78 15.87 4.83 -8.91
C ASP A 78 16.68 4.89 -7.60
N ALA A 79 16.14 4.39 -6.48
CA ALA A 79 16.71 4.41 -5.14
C ALA A 79 17.00 5.81 -4.55
N HIS A 80 16.52 6.89 -5.19
CA HIS A 80 16.77 8.25 -4.71
C HIS A 80 15.68 8.77 -3.75
N LEU A 81 14.48 8.20 -3.79
CA LEU A 81 13.36 8.59 -2.96
C LEU A 81 13.00 7.46 -2.01
N VAL A 82 12.97 7.77 -0.72
CA VAL A 82 12.59 6.85 0.35
C VAL A 82 11.43 7.45 1.11
N ALA A 83 10.43 6.63 1.41
CA ALA A 83 9.28 7.02 2.20
C ALA A 83 9.01 6.03 3.34
N MET A 84 8.53 6.54 4.46
CA MET A 84 8.28 5.76 5.67
C MET A 84 7.02 6.27 6.37
N PRO A 85 6.05 5.40 6.73
CA PRO A 85 4.91 5.81 7.52
C PRO A 85 5.38 6.16 8.94
N ILE A 86 5.02 7.35 9.42
CA ILE A 86 5.43 7.86 10.74
C ILE A 86 4.30 7.81 11.78
N GLY A 87 3.18 7.17 11.44
CA GLY A 87 1.98 7.13 12.26
C GLY A 87 0.98 8.21 11.83
N GLY A 88 -0.22 8.19 12.40
CA GLY A 88 -1.23 9.23 12.15
C GLY A 88 -1.79 9.32 10.72
N GLY A 89 -1.41 8.42 9.80
CA GLY A 89 -1.77 8.55 8.38
C GLY A 89 -0.78 9.40 7.58
N GLU A 90 0.38 9.73 8.16
CA GLU A 90 1.41 10.54 7.54
C GLU A 90 2.54 9.67 6.94
N LEU A 91 3.04 10.10 5.78
CA LEU A 91 4.16 9.46 5.09
C LEU A 91 5.33 10.44 4.99
N ALA A 92 6.40 10.18 5.72
CA ALA A 92 7.62 10.99 5.65
C ALA A 92 8.42 10.63 4.40
N VAL A 93 9.03 11.63 3.74
CA VAL A 93 9.89 11.44 2.56
C VAL A 93 11.27 12.05 2.79
N ASN A 94 12.32 11.45 2.21
CA ASN A 94 13.69 11.94 2.35
C ASN A 94 14.04 13.15 1.45
N ARG A 95 13.16 13.53 0.51
CA ARG A 95 13.42 14.62 -0.45
C ARG A 95 12.21 15.53 -0.60
N GLU A 96 12.45 16.83 -0.54
CA GLU A 96 11.42 17.87 -0.73
C GLU A 96 10.90 17.89 -2.18
N ARG A 97 11.79 17.77 -3.17
CA ARG A 97 11.44 17.71 -4.59
C ARG A 97 11.41 16.26 -5.06
N SER A 98 10.25 15.66 -4.92
CA SER A 98 9.96 14.26 -5.22
C SER A 98 9.10 14.12 -6.47
N ASN A 99 9.07 12.91 -7.05
CA ASN A 99 8.21 12.62 -8.19
C ASN A 99 6.76 12.50 -7.72
N GLU A 100 5.93 13.48 -8.10
CA GLU A 100 4.50 13.57 -7.73
C GLU A 100 3.74 12.27 -8.04
N PHE A 101 4.01 11.64 -9.18
CA PHE A 101 3.37 10.37 -9.54
C PHE A 101 3.73 9.22 -8.57
N THR A 102 4.99 9.16 -8.13
CA THR A 102 5.43 8.11 -7.20
C THR A 102 4.80 8.31 -5.83
N ILE A 103 4.80 9.56 -5.35
CA ILE A 103 4.17 9.92 -4.09
C ILE A 103 2.67 9.63 -4.10
N ASP A 104 1.95 10.00 -5.15
CA ASP A 104 0.50 9.76 -5.23
C ASP A 104 0.15 8.28 -5.19
N ASN A 105 0.93 7.44 -5.87
CA ASN A 105 0.76 5.99 -5.79
C ASN A 105 1.02 5.46 -4.37
N TRP A 106 2.02 5.98 -3.68
CA TRP A 106 2.34 5.57 -2.30
C TRP A 106 1.30 6.04 -1.29
N LYS A 107 0.82 7.29 -1.40
CA LYS A 107 -0.30 7.80 -0.59
C LYS A 107 -1.51 6.90 -0.74
N ARG A 108 -1.83 6.54 -1.98
CA ARG A 108 -2.94 5.66 -2.28
C ARG A 108 -2.71 4.25 -1.72
N ALA A 109 -1.54 3.67 -1.93
CA ALA A 109 -1.23 2.31 -1.47
C ALA A 109 -1.26 2.16 0.06
N LEU A 110 -0.74 3.16 0.79
CA LEU A 110 -0.68 3.15 2.26
C LEU A 110 -1.86 3.86 2.92
N LYS A 111 -2.81 4.39 2.14
CA LYS A 111 -3.91 5.25 2.63
C LYS A 111 -3.39 6.41 3.50
N ALA A 112 -2.28 7.00 3.09
CA ALA A 112 -1.70 8.16 3.75
C ALA A 112 -2.42 9.45 3.31
N GLU A 113 -2.78 10.29 4.28
CA GLU A 113 -3.48 11.55 4.06
C GLU A 113 -2.49 12.65 3.66
N ASP A 114 -1.36 12.71 4.36
CA ASP A 114 -0.37 13.77 4.22
C ASP A 114 1.06 13.25 4.00
N ILE A 115 1.86 14.09 3.33
CA ILE A 115 3.28 13.86 3.09
C ILE A 115 4.08 14.84 3.94
N VAL A 116 5.02 14.32 4.72
CA VAL A 116 5.92 15.14 5.54
C VAL A 116 7.27 15.26 4.82
N PRO A 117 7.66 16.47 4.37
CA PRO A 117 8.94 16.70 3.72
C PRO A 117 10.10 16.55 4.71
N PRO A 118 11.35 16.38 4.23
CA PRO A 118 12.49 16.26 5.12
C PRO A 118 12.76 17.59 5.84
N GLU A 119 13.11 17.50 7.12
CA GLU A 119 13.57 18.63 7.90
C GLU A 119 15.10 18.77 7.77
N THR A 120 15.60 20.00 7.69
CA THR A 120 17.04 20.25 7.69
C THR A 120 17.51 20.57 9.11
N PHE A 121 18.45 19.78 9.64
CA PHE A 121 19.17 20.18 10.85
C PHE A 121 20.08 21.37 10.58
N ALA A 122 20.29 22.22 11.60
CA ALA A 122 21.39 23.16 11.60
C ALA A 122 22.72 22.38 11.45
N LYS A 123 23.63 22.89 10.59
CA LYS A 123 24.95 22.27 10.36
C LYS A 123 25.60 21.89 11.70
N ASN A 124 26.06 20.64 11.82
CA ASN A 124 26.73 20.00 12.98
C ASN A 124 25.84 19.34 14.05
N ALA A 125 24.50 19.31 13.90
CA ALA A 125 23.64 18.59 14.87
C ALA A 125 23.52 17.07 14.60
N LEU A 126 23.71 16.65 13.34
CA LEU A 126 23.63 15.24 12.92
C LEU A 126 24.85 14.40 13.32
N ASP A 127 26.00 15.02 13.59
CA ASP A 127 27.20 14.32 14.11
C ASP A 127 27.06 13.89 15.58
N ILE A 128 26.01 14.37 16.28
CA ILE A 128 25.80 14.17 17.72
C ILE A 128 24.53 13.36 18.01
N ALA A 129 23.55 13.37 17.12
CA ALA A 129 22.31 12.61 17.30
C ALA A 129 22.49 11.16 16.84
N ASP A 130 22.56 10.22 17.79
CA ASP A 130 22.43 8.80 17.50
C ASP A 130 21.02 8.55 16.90
N PRO A 131 20.85 7.78 15.81
CA PRO A 131 19.53 7.38 15.30
C PRO A 131 18.57 6.86 16.40
N VAL A 132 19.14 6.31 17.47
CA VAL A 132 18.42 5.78 18.64
C VAL A 132 17.84 6.88 19.55
N ASP A 133 18.34 8.11 19.49
CA ASP A 133 17.87 9.23 20.32
C ASP A 133 16.69 10.00 19.72
N LEU A 134 16.41 9.78 18.43
CA LEU A 134 15.26 10.38 17.75
C LEU A 134 13.95 9.81 18.31
N PRO A 135 12.91 10.63 18.53
CA PRO A 135 11.59 10.11 18.89
C PRO A 135 11.07 9.12 17.83
N PRO A 136 10.35 8.05 18.23
CA PRO A 136 9.71 7.15 17.29
C PRO A 136 8.67 7.92 16.45
N GLY A 137 8.64 7.67 15.14
CA GLY A 137 7.81 8.43 14.20
C GLY A 137 8.41 9.79 13.81
N SER A 138 9.72 9.98 14.00
CA SER A 138 10.39 11.19 13.50
C SER A 138 10.43 11.19 11.97
N PRO A 139 10.19 12.35 11.33
CA PRO A 139 10.34 12.51 9.89
C PRO A 139 11.82 12.36 9.49
N PHE A 140 12.08 12.39 8.19
CA PHE A 140 13.46 12.39 7.71
C PHE A 140 14.14 13.71 8.03
N TYR A 141 15.33 13.61 8.62
CA TYR A 141 16.23 14.73 8.82
C TYR A 141 17.45 14.59 7.92
N CYS A 142 17.70 15.60 7.07
CA CYS A 142 18.73 15.50 6.04
C CYS A 142 19.82 16.58 6.19
N THR A 143 21.09 16.18 6.01
CA THR A 143 22.24 17.08 5.84
C THR A 143 23.16 16.56 4.73
N GLY A 144 23.38 17.38 3.69
CA GLY A 144 24.12 16.93 2.51
C GLY A 144 23.51 15.66 1.92
N ASP A 145 24.30 14.59 1.88
CA ASP A 145 23.92 13.28 1.32
C ASP A 145 23.42 12.27 2.39
N LEU A 146 23.31 12.68 3.66
CA LEU A 146 22.86 11.82 4.76
C LEU A 146 21.45 12.22 5.21
N CYS A 147 20.54 11.24 5.29
CA CYS A 147 19.21 11.40 5.87
C CYS A 147 18.95 10.32 6.93
N ILE A 148 18.39 10.70 8.07
CA ILE A 148 18.05 9.80 9.18
C ILE A 148 16.59 10.04 9.58
N GLY A 149 15.83 8.97 9.82
CA GLY A 149 14.47 9.02 10.36
C GLY A 149 14.19 7.77 11.18
N ARG A 150 13.14 7.78 12.02
CA ARG A 150 12.82 6.64 12.90
C ARG A 150 11.38 6.16 12.73
N HIS A 151 11.21 4.89 12.41
CA HIS A 151 9.88 4.28 12.28
C HIS A 151 9.17 4.20 13.65
N PRO A 152 7.82 4.34 13.72
CA PRO A 152 7.07 4.29 14.98
C PRO A 152 7.25 3.00 15.79
N SER A 153 7.47 1.87 15.10
CA SER A 153 7.71 0.58 15.76
C SER A 153 9.08 0.48 16.43
N GLY A 154 9.97 1.46 16.22
CA GLY A 154 11.35 1.43 16.71
C GLY A 154 12.25 0.45 15.97
N ALA A 155 11.78 -0.13 14.86
CA ALA A 155 12.63 -0.90 13.96
C ALA A 155 13.70 0.04 13.36
N THR A 156 14.96 -0.30 13.66
CA THR A 156 16.18 0.33 13.11
C THR A 156 16.74 -0.51 11.99
#